data_AF-A0A0X8NXT0-F1
#
_entry.id   AF-A0A0X8NXT0-F1
#
_cell.length_a   1.000
_cell.length_b   1.000
_cell.length_c   1.000
_cell.angle_alpha   90.00
_cell.angle_beta   90.00
_cell.angle_gamma   90.00
#
_symmetry.space_group_name_H-M   'P 1'
#
loop_
_entity.id
_entity.type
_entity.pdbx_description
1 polymer ?
#
loop_
_entity_poly.entity_id
_entity_poly.type
_entity_poly.pdbx_seq_one_letter_code
_entity_poly.pdbx_strand_id
1 'polypeptide(L)' 'MEHTEILPPVLARLRGVKHSDLAEVARLSGVPESTLRKLRYGEVKDPRVQTVQALRDYFAGVDMATSELATAAPPQQEAA' A
#
# COMPACT_ATOMS: atom_id res chain seq x y z
N MET A 1 1.42 -2.69 -22.30
CA MET A 1 2.42 -1.84 -21.61
C MET A 1 1.75 -1.19 -20.39
N GLU A 2 1.15 -1.99 -19.50
CA GLU A 2 0.16 -1.49 -18.51
C GLU A 2 0.63 -1.63 -17.05
N HIS A 3 1.79 -2.25 -16.81
CA HIS A 3 2.29 -2.46 -15.45
C HIS A 3 3.02 -1.23 -14.87
N THR A 4 3.49 -0.32 -15.72
CA THR A 4 4.24 0.87 -15.31
C THR A 4 3.35 1.97 -14.75
N GLU A 5 2.03 1.93 -14.99
CA GLU A 5 1.09 2.98 -14.56
C GLU A 5 0.64 2.78 -13.10
N ILE A 6 0.56 1.53 -12.64
CA ILE A 6 0.18 1.20 -11.25
C ILE A 6 1.35 1.38 -10.28
N LEU A 7 2.58 1.29 -10.78
CA LEU A 7 3.78 1.43 -9.96
C LEU A 7 3.91 2.82 -9.30
N PRO A 8 3.84 3.97 -10.02
CA PRO A 8 4.02 5.30 -9.43
C PRO A 8 3.12 5.61 -8.22
N PRO A 9 1.80 5.36 -8.22
CA PRO A 9 0.98 5.62 -7.03
C PRO A 9 1.32 4.69 -5.86
N VAL A 10 1.66 3.42 -6.13
CA VAL A 10 2.12 2.48 -5.10
C VAL A 10 3.44 2.93 -4.50
N LEU A 11 4.37 3.43 -5.32
CA LEU A 11 5.65 4.00 -4.86
C LEU A 11 5.45 5.26 -4.03
N ALA A 12 4.53 6.13 -4.42
CA ALA A 12 4.20 7.34 -3.66
C ALA A 12 3.69 6.98 -2.25
N ARG A 13 2.79 5.99 -2.15
CA ARG A 13 2.35 5.44 -0.85
C ARG A 13 3.50 4.82 -0.08
N LEU A 14 4.30 3.96 -0.71
CA LEU A 14 5.45 3.31 -0.07
C LEU A 14 6.49 4.31 0.45
N ARG A 15 6.69 5.43 -0.24
CA ARG A 15 7.55 6.54 0.22
C ARG A 15 7.02 7.25 1.46
N GLY A 16 5.70 7.27 1.66
CA GLY A 16 5.06 7.82 2.86
C GLY A 16 5.09 6.88 4.06
N VAL A 17 5.32 5.58 3.86
CA VAL A 17 5.43 4.59 4.94
C VAL A 17 6.72 4.79 5.73
N LYS A 18 6.64 4.78 7.06
CA LYS A 18 7.81 4.91 7.94
C LYS A 18 8.70 3.68 7.83
N HIS A 19 10.01 3.86 8.07
CA HIS A 19 10.94 2.74 8.08
C HIS A 19 10.57 1.64 9.07
N SER A 20 10.01 1.99 10.23
CA SER A 20 9.56 1.04 11.24
C SER A 20 8.42 0.13 10.76
N ASP A 21 7.58 0.63 9.85
CA ASP A 21 6.45 -0.12 9.29
C ASP A 21 6.87 -0.97 8.07
N LEU A 22 8.06 -0.77 7.50
CA LEU A 22 8.53 -1.54 6.34
C LEU A 22 8.63 -3.04 6.63
N ALA A 23 9.01 -3.42 7.85
CA ALA A 23 9.08 -4.82 8.26
C ALA A 23 7.69 -5.47 8.25
N GLU A 24 6.66 -4.73 8.68
CA GLU A 24 5.29 -5.22 8.70
C GLU A 24 4.69 -5.23 7.29
N VAL A 25 4.93 -4.19 6.50
CA VAL A 25 4.55 -4.18 5.07
C VAL A 25 5.21 -5.34 4.34
N ALA A 26 6.49 -5.64 4.60
CA ALA A 26 7.18 -6.77 4.00
C ALA A 26 6.53 -8.11 4.38
N ARG A 27 6.18 -8.27 5.65
CA ARG A 27 5.50 -9.47 6.16
C ARG A 27 4.11 -9.66 5.54
N LEU A 28 3.34 -8.59 5.43
CA LEU A 28 1.95 -8.61 4.95
C LEU A 28 1.85 -8.68 3.41
N SER A 29 2.71 -7.96 2.70
CA SER A 29 2.77 -8.00 1.23
C SER A 29 3.54 -9.20 0.68
N GLY A 30 4.29 -9.93 1.51
CA GLY A 30 5.18 -11.00 1.06
C GLY A 30 6.39 -10.49 0.24
N VAL A 31 6.61 -9.18 0.20
CA VAL A 31 7.73 -8.56 -0.51
C VAL A 31 8.90 -8.37 0.46
N PRO A 32 10.12 -8.83 0.13
CA PRO A 32 11.28 -8.66 1.01
C PRO A 32 11.55 -7.19 1.34
N GLU A 33 11.94 -6.89 2.58
CA GLU A 33 12.22 -5.51 3.01
C GLU A 33 13.35 -4.87 2.19
N SER A 34 14.37 -5.66 1.78
CA SER A 34 15.40 -5.19 0.86
C SER A 34 14.84 -4.73 -0.48
N THR A 35 13.81 -5.41 -0.99
CA THR A 35 13.11 -4.99 -2.20
C THR A 35 12.35 -3.70 -1.96
N LEU A 36 11.62 -3.57 -0.84
CA LEU A 36 10.92 -2.34 -0.48
C LEU A 36 11.85 -1.13 -0.37
N ARG A 37 13.02 -1.29 0.27
CA ARG A 37 14.04 -0.23 0.34
C ARG A 37 14.50 0.16 -1.05
N LYS A 38 14.96 -0.79 -1.88
CA LYS A 38 15.43 -0.48 -3.23
C LYS A 38 14.35 0.15 -4.10
N LEU A 39 13.10 -0.30 -3.93
CA LEU A 39 11.94 0.24 -4.63
C LEU A 39 11.67 1.70 -4.22
N ARG A 40 11.78 2.00 -2.94
CA ARG A 40 11.68 3.38 -2.40
C ARG A 40 12.79 4.30 -2.91
N TYR A 41 14.03 3.80 -2.97
CA TYR A 41 15.20 4.52 -3.50
C TYR A 41 15.18 4.66 -5.04
N GLY A 42 14.32 3.92 -5.75
CA GLY A 42 14.29 3.91 -7.21
C GLY A 42 15.40 3.07 -7.85
N GLU A 43 16.08 2.23 -7.07
CA GLU A 43 17.11 1.30 -7.56
C GLU A 43 16.51 0.09 -8.29
N VAL A 44 15.24 -0.25 -8.03
CA VAL A 44 14.54 -1.32 -8.75
C VAL A 44 13.82 -0.71 -9.95
N LYS A 45 14.41 -0.89 -11.13
CA LYS A 45 13.82 -0.52 -12.43
C LYS A 45 12.69 -1.45 -12.87
N ASP A 46 12.75 -2.73 -12.49
CA ASP A 46 11.81 -3.77 -12.94
C ASP A 46 11.32 -4.61 -11.76
N PRO A 47 10.39 -4.08 -10.93
CA PRO A 47 9.75 -4.87 -9.91
C PRO A 47 8.88 -5.94 -10.57
N ARG A 48 8.95 -7.17 -10.06
CA ARG A 48 8.12 -8.26 -10.60
C ARG A 48 6.64 -7.87 -10.49
N VAL A 49 5.84 -8.25 -11.50
CA VAL A 49 4.38 -8.06 -11.51
C VAL A 49 3.72 -8.55 -10.21
N GLN A 50 4.20 -9.65 -9.64
CA GLN A 50 3.74 -10.19 -8.36
C GLN A 50 3.99 -9.22 -7.19
N THR A 51 5.14 -8.54 -7.17
CA THR A 51 5.51 -7.53 -6.16
C THR A 51 4.57 -6.32 -6.24
N VAL A 52 4.29 -5.84 -7.45
CA VAL A 52 3.41 -4.68 -7.66
C VAL A 52 1.98 -5.01 -7.26
N GLN A 53 1.48 -6.19 -7.63
CA GLN A 53 0.14 -6.65 -7.23
C GLN A 53 0.02 -6.80 -5.71
N ALA A 54 0.95 -7.49 -5.06
CA ALA A 54 0.87 -7.70 -3.61
C ALA A 54 0.91 -6.38 -2.81
N LEU A 55 1.72 -5.41 -3.25
CA LEU A 55 1.72 -4.07 -2.65
C LEU A 55 0.40 -3.34 -2.90
N ARG A 56 -0.13 -3.41 -4.12
CA ARG A 56 -1.43 -2.81 -4.46
C ARG A 56 -2.54 -3.40 -3.60
N ASP A 57 -2.61 -4.72 -3.48
CA ASP A 57 -3.65 -5.41 -2.71
C ASP A 57 -3.53 -5.08 -1.22
N TYR A 58 -2.30 -5.01 -0.68
CA TYR A 58 -2.06 -4.52 0.68
C TYR A 58 -2.58 -3.09 0.88
N PHE A 59 -2.19 -2.15 0.00
CA PHE A 59 -2.61 -0.76 0.13
C PHE A 59 -4.11 -0.56 -0.14
N ALA A 60 -4.74 -1.40 -0.96
CA ALA A 60 -6.19 -1.41 -1.14
C ALA A 60 -6.91 -1.87 0.14
N GLY A 61 -6.37 -2.88 0.84
CA GLY A 61 -6.89 -3.32 2.13
C GLY A 61 -6.74 -2.26 3.24
N VAL A 62 -5.62 -1.53 3.26
CA VAL A 62 -5.42 -0.41 4.21
C VAL A 62 -6.38 0.75 3.93
N ASP A 63 -6.64 1.06 2.66
CA ASP A 63 -7.59 2.11 2.25
C ASP A 63 -9.02 1.75 2.67
N MET A 64 -9.43 0.50 2.48
CA MET A 64 -10.73 0.01 2.96
C MET A 64 -10.83 0.06 4.48
N ALA A 65 -9.80 -0.39 5.20
CA ALA A 65 -9.78 -0.35 6.67
C ALA A 65 -9.80 1.09 7.22
N THR A 66 -9.10 2.04 6.57
CA THR A 66 -9.14 3.45 6.98
C THR A 66 -10.50 4.07 6.68
N SER A 67 -11.14 3.67 5.59
CA SER A 67 -12.48 4.13 5.20
C SER A 67 -13.56 3.58 6.14
N GLU A 68 -13.45 2.32 6.56
CA GLU A 68 -14.37 1.73 7.55
C GLU A 68 -14.24 2.37 8.95
N LEU A 69 -13.03 2.76 9.36
CA LEU A 69 -12.84 3.55 10.59
C LEU A 69 -13.41 4.97 10.46
N ALA A 70 -13.42 5.55 9.26
CA ALA A 70 -14.04 6.85 8.99
C ALA A 70 -15.57 6.78 8.85
N THR A 71 -16.14 5.62 8.46
CA THR A 71 -17.59 5.42 8.36
C THR A 71 -18.25 4.99 9.67
N ALA A 72 -17.49 4.79 10.75
CA ALA A 72 -18.02 4.53 12.09
C ALA A 72 -18.47 5.82 12.83
N ALA A 73 -18.78 6.89 12.11
CA ALA A 73 -19.70 7.91 12.63
C ALA A 73 -21.10 7.26 12.70
N PRO A 74 -21.79 7.30 13.85
CA PRO A 74 -23.11 6.70 13.98
C PRO A 74 -24.02 7.25 12.88
N PRO A 75 -24.90 6.42 12.28
CA PRO A 75 -25.95 6.97 11.45
C PRO A 75 -26.73 7.95 12.32
N GLN A 76 -26.60 9.24 12.04
CA GLN A 76 -27.55 10.25 12.49
C GLN A 76 -28.86 9.93 11.79
N GLN A 77 -29.55 8.88 12.26
CA GLN A 77 -30.95 8.68 11.95
C GLN A 77 -31.70 9.61 12.89
N GLU A 78 -31.76 10.87 12.46
CA GLU A 78 -32.52 11.92 13.06
C GLU A 78 -33.99 11.49 13.16
N ALA A 79 -34.57 11.92 14.28
CA ALA A 79 -35.76 11.40 14.90
C ALA A 79 -37.06 11.92 14.27
N ALA A 80 -38.13 11.17 14.57
CA ALA A 80 -39.54 11.58 14.71
C ALA A 80 -40.32 12.00 13.45
#